data_AF-A0A382MBB9-F1
#
_entry.id   AF-A0A382MBB9-F1
#
_cell.length_a   1.000
_cell.length_b   1.000
_cell.length_c   1.000
_cell.angle_alpha   90.00
_cell.angle_beta   90.00
_cell.angle_gamma   90.00
#
_symmetry.space_group_name_H-M   'P 1'
#
loop_
_entity.id
_entity.type
_entity.pdbx_description
1 polymer ?
#
loop_
_entity_poly.entity_id
_entity_poly.type
_entity_poly.pdbx_seq_one_letter_code
_entity_poly.pdbx_strand_id
1 'polypeptide(L)' 'MPVEDTSTKRHIHLRDRVQKPAKPIGPDDSSDDGDGPKRPKVDKPETEELLRRMRRVDKDQSRRYRQRTGE' A
#
# COMPACT_ATOMS: atom_id res chain seq x y z
N MET A 1 -11.47 -53.95 5.17
CA MET A 1 -11.98 -52.82 5.98
C MET A 1 -11.16 -51.60 5.59
N PRO A 2 -11.74 -50.56 4.99
CA PRO A 2 -11.00 -49.41 4.47
C PRO A 2 -10.51 -48.48 5.58
N VAL A 3 -9.41 -47.78 5.28
CA VAL A 3 -8.66 -46.89 6.18
C VAL A 3 -9.38 -45.53 6.32
N GLU A 4 -9.60 -45.09 7.55
CA GLU A 4 -10.25 -43.82 7.86
C GLU A 4 -9.27 -42.65 7.64
N ASP A 5 -9.54 -41.83 6.62
CA ASP A 5 -8.70 -40.72 6.20
C ASP A 5 -8.59 -39.62 7.28
N THR A 6 -7.35 -39.23 7.57
CA THR A 6 -6.98 -38.11 8.43
C THR A 6 -7.36 -36.79 7.75
N SER A 7 -8.53 -36.24 8.08
CA SER A 7 -8.83 -34.86 7.71
C SER A 7 -9.47 -34.11 8.86
N THR A 8 -8.64 -33.85 9.88
CA THR A 8 -8.88 -32.78 10.86
C THR A 8 -9.00 -31.47 10.09
N LYS A 9 -10.24 -31.12 9.74
CA LYS A 9 -10.59 -29.78 9.25
C LYS A 9 -10.31 -28.83 10.41
N ARG A 10 -9.12 -28.22 10.41
CA ARG A 10 -8.77 -27.11 11.30
C ARG A 10 -9.79 -26.01 11.04
N HIS A 11 -10.85 -25.99 11.82
CA HIS A 11 -11.78 -24.89 11.87
C HIS A 11 -11.01 -23.75 12.55
N ILE A 12 -10.41 -22.91 11.72
CA ILE A 12 -9.75 -21.69 12.17
C ILE A 12 -10.89 -20.80 12.67
N HIS A 13 -11.15 -20.84 13.97
CA HIS A 13 -11.98 -19.83 14.61
C HIS A 13 -11.24 -18.50 14.43
N LEU A 14 -11.65 -17.70 13.44
CA LEU A 14 -11.38 -16.26 13.39
C LEU A 14 -12.09 -15.64 14.60
N ARG A 15 -11.57 -15.85 15.82
CA ARG A 15 -12.02 -15.12 16.99
C ARG A 15 -11.79 -13.65 16.72
N ASP A 16 -12.89 -12.90 16.67
CA ASP A 16 -13.03 -11.50 17.06
C ASP A 16 -11.95 -10.56 16.53
N ARG A 17 -11.54 -10.69 15.27
CA ARG A 17 -10.69 -9.68 14.66
C ARG A 17 -11.55 -8.46 14.35
N VAL A 18 -11.74 -7.61 15.36
CA VAL A 18 -12.39 -6.30 15.20
C VAL A 18 -11.65 -5.54 14.11
N GLN A 19 -12.27 -5.41 12.94
CA GLN A 19 -11.79 -4.52 11.89
C GLN A 19 -11.95 -3.09 12.40
N LYS A 20 -10.83 -2.47 12.81
CA LYS A 20 -10.81 -1.03 13.03
C LYS A 20 -11.24 -0.34 11.73
N PRO A 21 -12.09 0.69 11.78
CA PRO A 21 -12.39 1.47 10.59
C PRO A 21 -11.07 2.03 10.05
N ALA A 22 -10.63 1.53 8.90
CA ALA A 22 -9.46 2.04 8.20
C ALA A 22 -9.84 3.36 7.51
N LYS A 23 -10.16 4.37 8.32
CA LYS A 23 -10.11 5.74 7.80
C LYS A 23 -8.63 6.01 7.50
N PRO A 24 -8.28 6.47 6.29
CA PRO A 24 -6.92 6.88 6.02
C PRO A 24 -6.56 7.98 7.01
N ILE A 25 -5.46 7.79 7.74
CA ILE A 25 -4.90 8.80 8.64
C ILE A 25 -4.69 10.06 7.82
N GLY A 26 -5.48 11.08 8.15
CA GLY A 26 -5.38 12.41 7.56
C GLY A 26 -4.01 13.04 7.87
N PRO A 27 -3.61 14.06 7.12
CA PRO A 27 -2.41 14.83 7.45
C PRO A 27 -2.49 15.50 8.83
N ASP A 28 -3.71 15.73 9.33
CA ASP A 28 -4.10 16.29 10.62
C ASP A 28 -4.34 15.24 11.70
N ASP A 29 -4.44 13.96 11.34
CA ASP A 29 -4.70 12.82 12.24
C ASP A 29 -3.42 12.40 12.99
N SER A 30 -2.68 13.41 13.44
CA SER A 30 -1.56 13.27 14.37
C SER A 30 -2.17 12.91 15.71
N SER A 31 -1.97 11.66 16.14
CA SER A 31 -2.22 11.26 17.51
C SER A 31 -1.45 12.19 18.46
N ASP A 32 -2.13 13.22 18.96
CA ASP A 32 -1.61 14.13 19.98
C ASP A 32 -1.58 13.45 21.36
N ASP A 33 -2.28 12.32 21.49
CA ASP A 33 -2.33 11.46 22.66
C ASP A 33 -1.31 10.31 22.55
N GLY A 34 -0.07 10.54 22.98
CA GLY A 34 0.84 9.43 23.32
C GLY A 34 2.32 9.69 23.04
N ASP A 35 3.06 9.95 24.13
CA ASP A 35 4.46 9.60 24.46
C ASP A 35 5.39 9.09 23.32
N GLY A 36 5.49 9.84 22.23
CA GLY A 36 6.27 9.44 21.05
C GLY A 36 6.68 10.64 20.19
N PRO A 37 7.77 10.50 19.40
CA PRO A 37 8.27 11.59 18.57
C PRO A 37 7.20 12.03 17.56
N LYS A 38 6.87 13.32 17.61
CA LYS A 38 5.87 13.93 16.73
C LYS A 38 6.37 13.95 15.29
N ARG A 39 5.43 13.93 14.34
CA ARG A 39 5.72 14.18 12.93
C ARG A 39 6.46 15.52 12.80
N PRO A 40 7.57 15.59 12.06
CA PRO A 40 8.31 16.84 11.88
C PRO A 40 7.43 17.87 11.16
N LYS A 41 7.46 19.11 11.64
CA LYS A 41 6.79 20.26 11.00
C LYS A 41 7.62 20.73 9.80
N VAL A 42 7.76 19.86 8.80
CA VAL A 42 8.41 20.19 7.53
C VAL A 42 7.36 20.43 6.47
N ASP A 43 7.57 21.45 5.65
CA ASP A 43 6.71 21.73 4.52
C ASP A 43 6.78 20.58 3.51
N LYS A 44 5.65 20.30 2.86
CA LYS A 44 5.60 19.29 1.80
C LYS A 44 6.47 19.79 0.63
N PRO A 45 7.37 18.96 0.09
CA PRO A 45 8.15 19.36 -1.08
C PRO A 45 7.22 19.59 -2.28
N GLU A 46 7.56 20.56 -3.12
CA GLU A 46 6.85 20.81 -4.38
C GLU A 46 6.97 19.59 -5.31
N THR A 47 5.85 18.92 -5.58
CA THR A 47 5.83 17.67 -6.36
C THR A 47 5.47 17.88 -7.83
N GLU A 48 5.03 19.07 -8.22
CA GLU A 48 4.54 19.34 -9.58
C GLU A 48 5.61 19.12 -10.66
N GLU A 49 6.83 19.59 -10.42
CA GLU A 49 7.95 19.42 -11.36
C GLU A 49 8.36 17.94 -11.48
N LEU A 50 8.40 17.22 -10.35
CA LEU A 50 8.70 15.79 -10.32
C LEU A 50 7.66 14.99 -11.12
N LEU A 51 6.37 15.26 -10.88
CA LEU A 51 5.26 14.62 -11.60
C LEU A 51 5.31 14.94 -13.09
N ARG A 52 5.65 16.17 -13.46
CA ARG A 52 5.84 16.58 -14.86
C ARG A 52 7.00 15.84 -15.52
N ARG A 53 8.11 15.63 -14.81
CA ARG A 53 9.27 14.86 -15.31
C ARG A 53 8.93 13.38 -15.48
N MET A 54 8.28 12.76 -14.50
CA MET A 54 7.87 11.35 -14.58
C MET A 54 6.94 11.10 -15.77
N ARG A 55 5.95 11.97 -15.99
CA ARG A 55 5.04 11.86 -17.13
C ARG A 55 5.75 11.94 -18.48
N ARG A 56 6.86 12.68 -18.58
CA ARG A 56 7.69 12.73 -19.80
C ARG A 56 8.48 11.45 -19.98
N VAL A 57 9.14 10.98 -18.91
CA VAL A 57 9.91 9.74 -18.92
C VAL A 57 9.03 8.56 -19.35
N ASP A 58 7.81 8.44 -18.82
CA ASP A 58 6.90 7.36 -19.21
C ASP A 58 6.57 7.37 -20.70
N LYS A 59 6.34 8.55 -21.30
CA LYS A 59 6.07 8.66 -22.73
C LYS A 59 7.27 8.20 -23.58
N ASP A 60 8.47 8.59 -23.18
CA ASP A 60 9.70 8.20 -23.89
C ASP A 60 10.01 6.72 -23.68
N GLN A 61 9.80 6.17 -22.48
CA GLN A 61 9.96 4.75 -22.19
C GLN A 61 8.92 3.91 -22.95
N SER A 62 7.64 4.29 -22.95
CA SER A 62 6.60 3.61 -23.74
C SER A 62 6.90 3.67 -25.23
N ARG A 63 7.40 4.80 -25.75
CA ARG A 63 7.79 4.93 -27.16
C ARG A 63 8.96 4.03 -27.52
N ARG A 64 10.01 4.02 -26.67
CA ARG A 64 11.18 3.14 -26.84
C ARG A 64 10.83 1.67 -26.70
N TYR A 65 9.92 1.33 -25.79
CA TYR A 65 9.42 -0.03 -25.62
C TYR A 65 8.74 -0.50 -26.90
N ARG A 66 7.73 0.22 -27.41
CA ARG A 66 7.07 -0.12 -28.70
C ARG A 66 8.06 -0.29 -29.86
N GLN A 67 9.05 0.60 -29.97
CA GLN A 67 10.08 0.49 -31.00
C GLN A 67 11.01 -0.71 -30.83
N ARG A 68 11.24 -1.15 -29.59
CA ARG A 68 12.15 -2.26 -29.26
C ARG A 68 11.46 -3.62 -29.32
N THR A 69 10.25 -3.71 -28.79
CA THR A 69 9.49 -4.96 -28.73
C THR A 69 8.67 -5.20 -29.98
N GLY A 70 8.38 -4.16 -30.77
CA GLY A 70 7.60 -4.28 -31.99
C GLY A 70 6.11 -4.59 -31.75
N GLU A 71 5.62 -4.40 -30.52
CA GLU A 71 4.18 -4.37 -30.21
C GLU A 71 3.49 -3.12 -30.79
#